data_AF-A0A9P9FVV8-F1
#
_entry.id   AF-A0A9P9FVV8-F1
#
_cell.length_a   1.000
_cell.length_b   1.000
_cell.length_c   1.000
_cell.angle_alpha   90.00
_cell.angle_beta   90.00
_cell.angle_gamma   90.00
#
_symmetry.space_group_name_H-M   'P 1'
#
loop_
_entity.id
_entity.type
_entity.pdbx_description
1 polymer ?
#
loop_
_entity_poly.entity_id
_entity_poly.type
_entity_poly.pdbx_seq_one_letter_code
_entity_poly.pdbx_strand_id
1 'polypeptide(L)'
;MCFPSQATHNNLSFWFFLPTRVQVKCRDPKAHVKGKSQMNPINYLHLDGPNVDVRGSKIALHFWADGGDRGSPKAVVFNFQDGRWKKVVEEPIFRLRDSFQDCQSRRLGRDPIHLQMSVFNSALRWWNNSLSSVDDQLITYEEALLRQDLAAGGDLLQLNAKTNRSLHCIAAHLQRYDSELQLFSNILEQARSYNLTCHRYFVRLLARRSEQDLDWVLTALGRAESMLTALRTFREELQQKASNVMGLLVDNNKAISDQLVVQTGIMMHKILETSRDQAKESLNIAAQTKHLTEQTAKVLHETQKETEASRQLAIQSQRLSEEMMKDSVAMKTVALVTVLFLPGTSFAAILAMPFFTGESSPFNRPDLIWVWVALTVPATIICFGFYLAWKQRETRRREKRVSSEDAELSMIAQTNQS
;
A
#
# COMPACT_ATOMS: atom_id res chain seq x y z
N MET A 1 -4.06 -55.61 5.10
CA MET A 1 -4.29 -57.06 4.91
C MET A 1 -4.65 -57.27 3.44
N CYS A 2 -3.70 -57.69 2.59
CA CYS A 2 -3.92 -57.89 1.14
C CYS A 2 -3.96 -59.37 0.72
N PHE A 3 -3.98 -60.31 1.67
CA PHE A 3 -4.32 -61.70 1.35
C PHE A 3 -5.13 -62.27 2.51
N PRO A 4 -6.45 -62.42 2.32
CA PRO A 4 -7.08 -63.69 2.59
C PRO A 4 -7.61 -64.20 1.24
N SER A 5 -6.89 -65.17 0.70
CA SER A 5 -7.34 -66.02 -0.39
C SER A 5 -7.70 -67.34 0.27
N GLN A 6 -8.98 -67.70 0.32
CA GLN A 6 -9.34 -69.09 0.52
C GLN A 6 -8.86 -69.84 -0.72
N ALA A 7 -7.60 -70.28 -0.71
CA ALA A 7 -7.14 -71.36 -1.56
C ALA A 7 -7.91 -72.61 -1.10
N THR A 8 -9.14 -72.76 -1.59
CA THR A 8 -9.88 -74.02 -1.44
C THR A 8 -9.21 -75.05 -2.35
N HIS A 9 -9.45 -76.35 -2.12
CA HIS A 9 -8.80 -77.39 -2.91
C HIS A 9 -8.92 -77.22 -4.44
N ASN A 10 -9.90 -76.44 -4.92
CA ASN A 10 -10.22 -76.31 -6.33
C ASN A 10 -10.06 -74.90 -6.92
N ASN A 11 -9.92 -73.80 -6.16
CA ASN A 11 -9.91 -72.44 -6.71
C ASN A 11 -8.87 -71.53 -6.05
N LEU A 12 -8.20 -70.68 -6.85
CA LEU A 12 -7.35 -69.58 -6.40
C LEU A 12 -8.09 -68.25 -6.58
N SER A 13 -8.14 -67.43 -5.54
CA SER A 13 -8.72 -66.07 -5.63
C SER A 13 -8.01 -65.12 -4.68
N PHE A 14 -7.40 -64.05 -5.19
CA PHE A 14 -6.76 -63.04 -4.35
C PHE A 14 -6.97 -61.62 -4.88
N TRP A 15 -6.87 -60.65 -3.97
CA TRP A 15 -7.10 -59.25 -4.27
C TRP A 15 -6.10 -58.36 -3.53
N PHE A 16 -5.70 -57.26 -4.13
CA PHE A 16 -4.89 -56.26 -3.45
C PHE A 16 -5.19 -54.85 -3.95
N PHE A 17 -4.93 -53.86 -3.09
CA PHE A 17 -4.96 -52.45 -3.43
C PHE A 17 -3.55 -51.93 -3.60
N LEU A 18 -3.24 -51.44 -4.78
CA LEU A 18 -1.95 -50.85 -5.09
C LEU A 18 -2.03 -49.31 -5.01
N PRO A 19 -1.31 -48.66 -4.09
CA PRO A 19 -1.21 -47.20 -4.09
C PRO A 19 -0.32 -46.73 -5.25
N THR A 20 -0.77 -45.71 -5.96
CA THR A 20 -0.06 -45.16 -7.12
C THR A 20 -0.09 -43.65 -7.11
N ARG A 21 1.03 -43.04 -7.50
CA ARG A 21 1.12 -41.62 -7.84
C ARG A 21 1.40 -41.50 -9.32
N VAL A 22 0.61 -40.70 -10.02
CA VAL A 22 0.77 -40.50 -11.46
C VAL A 22 0.97 -39.04 -11.79
N GLN A 23 2.01 -38.77 -12.56
CA GLN A 23 2.27 -37.51 -13.23
C GLN A 23 1.30 -37.31 -14.40
N VAL A 24 0.60 -36.18 -14.41
CA VAL A 24 -0.23 -35.74 -15.53
C VAL A 24 0.08 -34.30 -15.89
N LYS A 25 -0.01 -33.95 -17.18
CA LYS A 25 0.19 -32.56 -17.62
C LYS A 25 -0.86 -31.64 -17.00
N CYS A 26 -0.43 -30.50 -16.45
CA CYS A 26 -1.35 -29.48 -15.95
C CYS A 26 -2.19 -28.91 -17.10
N ARG A 27 -3.51 -28.78 -16.89
CA ARG A 27 -4.45 -28.22 -17.88
C ARG A 27 -4.89 -26.79 -17.56
N ASP A 28 -4.82 -26.36 -16.31
CA ASP A 28 -5.26 -25.02 -15.90
C ASP A 28 -4.41 -24.48 -14.74
N PRO A 29 -3.35 -23.70 -15.03
CA PRO A 29 -2.50 -23.09 -14.01
C PRO A 29 -3.25 -22.13 -13.08
N LYS A 30 -4.32 -21.48 -13.57
CA LYS A 30 -5.07 -20.46 -12.82
C LYS A 30 -6.01 -21.08 -11.79
N ALA A 31 -6.47 -22.31 -12.02
CA ALA A 31 -7.30 -23.05 -11.07
C ALA A 31 -6.56 -23.41 -9.77
N HIS A 32 -5.24 -23.54 -9.80
CA HIS A 32 -4.43 -23.91 -8.63
C HIS A 32 -4.42 -22.84 -7.54
N VAL A 33 -4.62 -21.58 -7.91
CA VAL A 33 -4.69 -20.42 -6.98
C VAL A 33 -6.03 -20.39 -6.22
N LYS A 34 -7.10 -20.98 -6.77
CA LYS A 34 -8.45 -21.03 -6.19
C LYS A 34 -8.83 -22.38 -5.55
N GLY A 35 -7.97 -23.40 -5.65
CA GLY A 35 -8.26 -24.79 -5.30
C GLY A 35 -8.02 -25.16 -3.82
N LYS A 36 -8.38 -26.40 -3.45
CA LYS A 36 -8.06 -27.02 -2.15
C LYS A 36 -6.55 -26.88 -1.86
N SER A 37 -6.21 -26.62 -0.59
CA SER A 37 -4.81 -26.48 -0.16
C SER A 37 -3.97 -27.70 -0.61
N GLN A 38 -2.94 -27.44 -1.41
CA GLN A 38 -1.96 -28.45 -1.85
C GLN A 38 -1.15 -29.03 -0.67
N MET A 39 -1.26 -28.43 0.51
CA MET A 39 -0.67 -28.93 1.76
C MET A 39 -1.24 -30.29 2.18
N ASN A 40 -2.48 -30.62 1.80
CA ASN A 40 -3.05 -31.93 2.11
C ASN A 40 -2.54 -32.99 1.10
N PRO A 41 -1.74 -33.99 1.52
CA PRO A 41 -1.14 -34.99 0.62
C PRO A 41 -2.12 -35.95 -0.05
N ILE A 42 -3.39 -35.95 0.38
CA ILE A 42 -4.48 -36.68 -0.27
C ILE A 42 -4.84 -36.03 -1.61
N ASN A 43 -4.68 -34.72 -1.73
CA ASN A 43 -4.94 -33.99 -2.97
C ASN A 43 -3.77 -34.14 -3.96
N TYR A 44 -3.89 -33.47 -5.10
CA TYR A 44 -2.79 -33.39 -6.06
C TYR A 44 -1.69 -32.44 -5.58
N LEU A 45 -0.46 -32.69 -6.00
CA LEU A 45 0.67 -31.77 -5.87
C LEU A 45 0.90 -31.13 -7.24
N HIS A 46 0.85 -29.80 -7.33
CA HIS A 46 1.22 -29.10 -8.54
C HIS A 46 2.71 -28.73 -8.49
N LEU A 47 3.39 -28.93 -9.60
CA LEU A 47 4.81 -28.62 -9.77
C LEU A 47 4.93 -27.63 -10.94
N ASP A 48 5.18 -26.37 -10.60
CA ASP A 48 5.20 -25.23 -11.53
C ASP A 48 6.30 -25.38 -12.60
N GLY A 49 7.52 -25.75 -12.21
CA GLY A 49 8.70 -25.87 -13.07
C GLY A 49 8.50 -26.88 -14.21
N PRO A 50 8.26 -28.17 -13.90
CA PRO A 50 7.95 -29.18 -14.92
C PRO A 50 6.52 -29.06 -15.49
N ASN A 51 5.66 -28.19 -14.93
CA ASN A 51 4.27 -27.95 -15.34
C ASN A 51 3.40 -29.23 -15.33
N VAL A 52 3.46 -29.96 -14.22
CA VAL A 52 2.74 -31.23 -14.03
C VAL A 52 2.02 -31.28 -12.70
N ASP A 53 0.94 -32.08 -12.65
CA ASP A 53 0.26 -32.46 -11.44
C ASP A 53 0.62 -33.90 -11.08
N VAL A 54 1.10 -34.13 -9.86
CA VAL A 54 1.22 -35.48 -9.30
C VAL A 54 -0.07 -35.80 -8.54
N ARG A 55 -0.76 -36.86 -8.97
CA ARG A 55 -2.07 -37.24 -8.42
C ARG A 55 -2.03 -38.60 -7.76
N GLY A 56 -2.56 -38.67 -6.53
CA GLY A 56 -2.74 -39.92 -5.81
C GLY A 56 -3.94 -40.70 -6.34
N SER A 57 -3.77 -42.02 -6.45
CA SER A 57 -4.86 -42.95 -6.74
C SER A 57 -4.56 -44.34 -6.17
N LYS A 58 -5.54 -45.23 -6.29
CA LYS A 58 -5.43 -46.65 -5.96
C LYS A 58 -5.91 -47.47 -7.14
N ILE A 59 -5.31 -48.63 -7.33
CA ILE A 59 -5.81 -49.66 -8.25
C ILE A 59 -6.13 -50.88 -7.42
N ALA A 60 -7.38 -51.36 -7.48
CA ALA A 60 -7.70 -52.66 -6.92
C ALA A 60 -7.65 -53.70 -8.03
N LEU A 61 -6.96 -54.80 -7.77
CA LEU A 61 -6.91 -55.93 -8.68
C LEU A 61 -7.47 -57.15 -7.97
N HIS A 62 -8.32 -57.88 -8.68
CA HIS A 62 -8.81 -59.18 -8.28
C HIS A 62 -8.42 -60.21 -9.34
N PHE A 63 -7.72 -61.25 -8.90
CA PHE A 63 -7.31 -62.36 -9.73
C PHE A 63 -7.99 -63.62 -9.23
N TRP A 64 -8.54 -64.40 -10.15
CA TRP A 64 -9.03 -65.73 -9.82
C TRP A 64 -8.77 -66.75 -10.92
N ALA A 65 -8.55 -67.99 -10.53
CA ALA A 65 -8.40 -69.13 -11.42
C ALA A 65 -9.25 -70.28 -10.88
N ASP A 66 -10.14 -70.77 -11.73
CA ASP A 66 -10.97 -71.95 -11.48
C ASP A 66 -10.10 -73.21 -11.74
N GLY A 67 -10.15 -74.21 -10.87
CA GLY A 67 -9.34 -75.42 -11.01
C GLY A 67 -9.83 -76.36 -12.10
N GLY A 68 -8.89 -76.89 -12.90
CA GLY A 68 -9.12 -77.90 -13.95
C GLY A 68 -8.51 -77.51 -15.30
N ASP A 69 -8.41 -78.50 -16.21
CA ASP A 69 -7.74 -78.37 -17.53
C ASP A 69 -8.31 -77.26 -18.44
N ARG A 70 -9.49 -76.72 -18.14
CA ARG A 70 -10.17 -75.66 -18.90
C ARG A 70 -10.33 -74.33 -18.15
N GLY A 71 -9.85 -74.24 -16.91
CA GLY A 71 -9.96 -73.02 -16.10
C GLY A 71 -9.10 -71.90 -16.67
N SER A 72 -9.72 -70.92 -17.34
CA SER A 72 -9.00 -69.72 -17.77
C SER A 72 -8.80 -68.79 -16.57
N PRO A 73 -7.57 -68.36 -16.27
CA PRO A 73 -7.32 -67.33 -15.27
C PRO A 73 -7.98 -66.02 -15.70
N LYS A 74 -8.62 -65.36 -14.75
CA LYS A 74 -9.39 -64.13 -14.96
C LYS A 74 -8.83 -63.04 -14.03
N ALA A 75 -8.87 -61.82 -14.53
CA ALA A 75 -8.43 -60.64 -13.79
C ALA A 75 -9.44 -59.52 -13.99
N VAL A 76 -9.78 -58.83 -12.90
CA VAL A 76 -10.58 -57.61 -12.92
C VAL A 76 -9.78 -56.49 -12.29
N VAL A 77 -9.77 -55.34 -12.97
CA VAL A 77 -9.12 -54.11 -12.51
C VAL A 77 -10.18 -53.09 -12.18
N PHE A 78 -10.19 -52.61 -10.95
CA PHE A 78 -10.93 -51.43 -10.54
C PHE A 78 -9.95 -50.27 -10.42
N ASN A 79 -10.06 -49.31 -11.34
CA ASN A 79 -9.22 -48.13 -11.34
C ASN A 79 -9.96 -46.95 -10.69
N PHE A 80 -9.40 -46.42 -9.60
CA PHE A 80 -9.94 -45.24 -8.90
C PHE A 80 -9.33 -43.92 -9.39
N GLN A 81 -8.56 -43.95 -10.49
CA GLN A 81 -8.01 -42.76 -11.13
C GLN A 81 -9.11 -41.92 -11.79
N ASP A 82 -8.85 -40.63 -11.90
CA ASP A 82 -9.77 -39.67 -12.52
C ASP A 82 -9.82 -39.89 -14.05
N GLY A 83 -11.05 -40.13 -14.54
CA GLY A 83 -11.34 -40.49 -15.93
C GLY A 83 -10.95 -39.44 -16.98
N ARG A 84 -10.60 -38.21 -16.58
CA ARG A 84 -10.13 -37.16 -17.51
C ARG A 84 -8.81 -37.52 -18.21
N TRP A 85 -8.04 -38.45 -17.67
CA TRP A 85 -6.74 -38.90 -18.18
C TRP A 85 -6.77 -40.35 -18.68
N LYS A 86 -7.59 -40.61 -19.72
CA LYS A 86 -7.80 -41.96 -20.29
C LYS A 86 -6.53 -42.78 -20.49
N LYS A 87 -5.46 -42.18 -21.03
CA LYS A 87 -4.19 -42.88 -21.29
C LYS A 87 -3.59 -43.51 -20.02
N VAL A 88 -3.71 -42.83 -18.88
CA VAL A 88 -3.22 -43.33 -17.58
C VAL A 88 -4.20 -44.34 -17.00
N VAL A 89 -5.50 -44.03 -17.07
CA VAL A 89 -6.58 -44.85 -16.51
C VAL A 89 -6.64 -46.23 -17.17
N GLU A 90 -6.43 -46.28 -18.48
CA GLU A 90 -6.55 -47.50 -19.27
C GLU A 90 -5.24 -48.28 -19.35
N GLU A 91 -4.09 -47.67 -19.01
CA GLU A 91 -2.78 -48.31 -19.11
C GLU A 91 -2.70 -49.67 -18.38
N PRO A 92 -3.16 -49.84 -17.12
CA PRO A 92 -3.15 -51.15 -16.47
C PRO A 92 -3.94 -52.21 -17.24
N ILE A 93 -5.08 -51.82 -17.81
CA ILE A 93 -5.96 -52.71 -18.57
C ILE A 93 -5.29 -53.10 -19.89
N PHE A 94 -4.66 -52.15 -20.58
CA PHE A 94 -3.91 -52.43 -21.80
C PHE A 94 -2.70 -53.31 -21.52
N ARG A 95 -1.93 -53.03 -20.47
CA ARG A 95 -0.78 -53.87 -20.07
C ARG A 95 -1.18 -55.29 -19.74
N LEU A 96 -2.27 -55.47 -18.98
CA LEU A 96 -2.79 -56.80 -18.68
C LEU A 96 -3.30 -57.50 -19.94
N ARG A 97 -3.97 -56.78 -20.84
CA ARG A 97 -4.44 -57.33 -22.11
C ARG A 97 -3.28 -57.77 -22.98
N ASP A 98 -2.24 -56.95 -23.12
CA ASP A 98 -1.04 -57.26 -23.90
C ASP A 98 -0.31 -58.48 -23.31
N SER A 99 -0.10 -58.50 -21.98
CA SER A 99 0.48 -59.67 -21.29
C SER A 99 -0.38 -60.93 -21.42
N PHE A 100 -1.70 -60.79 -21.45
CA PHE A 100 -2.63 -61.89 -21.67
C PHE A 100 -2.62 -62.35 -23.14
N GLN A 101 -2.42 -61.45 -24.11
CA GLN A 101 -2.42 -61.74 -25.55
C GLN A 101 -1.08 -62.29 -26.06
N ASP A 102 0.03 -62.04 -25.36
CA ASP A 102 1.37 -62.61 -25.63
C ASP A 102 1.46 -64.14 -25.39
N CYS A 103 0.33 -64.84 -25.53
CA CYS A 103 0.13 -66.29 -25.45
C CYS A 103 1.00 -67.13 -26.40
N GLN A 104 1.75 -66.52 -27.32
CA GLN A 104 2.66 -67.22 -28.23
C GLN A 104 4.04 -67.46 -27.61
N SER A 105 4.39 -66.74 -26.54
CA SER A 105 5.57 -67.05 -25.72
C SER A 105 5.29 -68.28 -24.86
N ARG A 106 6.26 -69.20 -24.77
CA ARG A 106 6.21 -70.41 -23.91
C ARG A 106 6.08 -70.06 -22.41
N ARG A 107 6.13 -68.78 -22.05
CA ARG A 107 6.12 -68.26 -20.69
C ARG A 107 4.71 -67.95 -20.22
N LEU A 108 4.61 -67.83 -18.90
CA LEU A 108 3.46 -67.66 -18.01
C LEU A 108 2.45 -66.52 -18.34
N GLY A 109 2.22 -66.12 -19.60
CA GLY A 109 1.36 -64.98 -19.97
C GLY A 109 -0.09 -65.06 -19.47
N ARG A 110 -0.58 -66.29 -19.20
CA ARG A 110 -1.88 -66.51 -18.53
C ARG A 110 -1.76 -66.67 -17.01
N ASP A 111 -0.58 -66.85 -16.44
CA ASP A 111 -0.41 -66.95 -14.98
C ASP A 111 -0.83 -65.63 -14.30
N PRO A 112 -1.77 -65.66 -13.34
CA PRO A 112 -2.15 -64.50 -12.55
C PRO A 112 -0.98 -63.72 -11.93
N ILE A 113 0.13 -64.39 -11.61
CA ILE A 113 1.32 -63.76 -11.00
C ILE A 113 2.15 -63.02 -12.05
N HIS A 114 2.22 -63.54 -13.28
CA HIS A 114 2.84 -62.81 -14.39
C HIS A 114 2.03 -61.54 -14.71
N LEU A 115 0.69 -61.67 -14.74
CA LEU A 115 -0.22 -60.54 -14.91
C LEU A 115 -0.07 -59.52 -13.78
N GLN A 116 0.02 -59.96 -12.52
CA GLN A 116 0.30 -59.11 -11.37
C GLN A 116 1.61 -58.33 -11.54
N MET A 117 2.66 -58.98 -12.03
CA MET A 117 3.97 -58.34 -12.28
C MET A 117 3.89 -57.19 -13.29
N SER A 118 3.10 -57.33 -14.35
CA SER A 118 2.91 -56.26 -15.36
C SER A 118 2.37 -54.96 -14.73
N VAL A 119 1.49 -55.12 -13.73
CA VAL A 119 0.86 -54.01 -13.01
C VAL A 119 1.83 -53.42 -11.99
N PHE A 120 2.60 -54.24 -11.29
CA PHE A 120 3.67 -53.76 -10.41
C PHE A 120 4.71 -52.93 -11.16
N ASN A 121 5.20 -53.40 -12.30
CA ASN A 121 6.14 -52.66 -13.13
C ASN A 121 5.58 -51.31 -13.60
N SER A 122 4.29 -51.29 -13.97
CA SER A 122 3.62 -50.05 -14.38
C SER A 122 3.52 -49.05 -13.22
N ALA A 123 3.15 -49.52 -12.02
CA ALA A 123 3.08 -48.69 -10.82
C ALA A 123 4.45 -48.16 -10.40
N LEU A 124 5.50 -49.00 -10.41
CA LEU A 124 6.87 -48.59 -10.11
C LEU A 124 7.35 -47.51 -11.09
N ARG A 125 7.01 -47.63 -12.38
CA ARG A 125 7.30 -46.61 -13.39
C ARG A 125 6.59 -45.29 -13.10
N TRP A 126 5.33 -45.32 -12.70
CA TRP A 126 4.60 -44.09 -12.35
C TRP A 126 5.15 -43.41 -11.10
N TRP A 127 5.54 -44.20 -10.10
CA TRP A 127 6.24 -43.70 -8.92
C TRP A 127 7.56 -43.03 -9.29
N ASN A 128 8.37 -43.67 -10.13
CA ASN A 128 9.61 -43.10 -10.65
C ASN A 128 9.37 -41.74 -11.30
N ASN A 129 8.46 -41.66 -12.26
CA ASN A 129 8.16 -40.42 -12.97
C ASN A 129 7.64 -39.31 -12.04
N SER A 130 6.84 -39.68 -11.03
CA SER A 130 6.31 -38.73 -10.05
C SER A 130 7.42 -38.16 -9.16
N LEU A 131 8.34 -39.01 -8.69
CA LEU A 131 9.50 -38.57 -7.89
C LEU A 131 10.48 -37.74 -8.74
N SER A 132 10.75 -38.14 -9.99
CA SER A 132 11.59 -37.35 -10.90
C SER A 132 11.01 -35.96 -11.15
N SER A 133 9.68 -35.82 -11.26
CA SER A 133 9.05 -34.50 -11.38
C SER A 133 9.29 -33.63 -10.15
N VAL A 134 9.28 -34.24 -8.95
CA VAL A 134 9.60 -33.52 -7.70
C VAL A 134 11.06 -33.09 -7.71
N ASP A 135 11.98 -33.94 -8.18
CA ASP A 135 13.39 -33.58 -8.32
C ASP A 135 13.59 -32.38 -9.26
N ASP A 136 12.98 -32.41 -10.45
CA ASP A 136 13.02 -31.30 -11.41
C ASP A 136 12.56 -29.98 -10.77
N GLN A 137 11.50 -30.04 -9.96
CA GLN A 137 10.99 -28.88 -9.23
C GLN A 137 11.96 -28.39 -8.15
N LEU A 138 12.60 -29.29 -7.41
CA LEU A 138 13.58 -28.95 -6.38
C LEU A 138 14.84 -28.35 -7.00
N ILE A 139 15.31 -28.90 -8.13
CA ILE A 139 16.41 -28.32 -8.93
C ILE A 139 16.06 -26.90 -9.36
N THR A 140 14.83 -26.70 -9.87
CA THR A 140 14.37 -25.36 -10.29
C THR A 140 14.42 -24.35 -9.14
N TYR A 141 14.02 -24.74 -7.93
CA TYR A 141 14.10 -23.87 -6.76
C TYR A 141 15.53 -23.63 -6.29
N GLU A 142 16.36 -24.66 -6.25
CA GLU A 142 17.76 -24.56 -5.89
C GLU A 142 18.50 -23.60 -6.83
N GLU A 143 18.36 -23.79 -8.14
CA GLU A 143 18.96 -22.90 -9.14
C GLU A 143 18.43 -21.46 -9.03
N ALA A 144 17.13 -21.27 -8.78
CA ALA A 144 16.55 -19.94 -8.61
C ALA A 144 17.11 -19.22 -7.37
N LEU A 145 17.33 -19.94 -6.28
CA LEU A 145 17.89 -19.39 -5.04
C LEU A 145 19.39 -19.13 -5.14
N LEU A 146 20.14 -19.94 -5.89
CA LEU A 146 21.57 -19.73 -6.13
C LEU A 146 21.83 -18.57 -7.10
N ARG A 147 20.96 -18.36 -8.10
CA ARG A 147 21.08 -17.26 -9.07
C ARG A 147 20.55 -15.91 -8.54
N GLN A 148 20.01 -15.86 -7.32
CA GLN A 148 19.50 -14.63 -6.73
C GLN A 148 20.64 -13.67 -6.34
N ASP A 149 21.23 -13.00 -7.32
CA ASP A 149 22.04 -11.80 -7.12
C ASP A 149 21.13 -10.60 -6.86
N LEU A 150 20.75 -10.37 -5.60
CA LEU A 150 20.38 -9.09 -4.94
C LEU A 150 19.53 -8.02 -5.68
N ALA A 151 18.89 -8.33 -6.81
CA ALA A 151 18.16 -7.38 -7.64
C ALA A 151 16.64 -7.61 -7.52
N ALA A 152 15.94 -6.53 -7.16
CA ALA A 152 14.47 -6.37 -7.07
C ALA A 152 13.79 -6.95 -5.82
N GLY A 153 14.00 -6.31 -4.65
CA GLY A 153 13.49 -6.73 -3.34
C GLY A 153 11.96 -6.78 -3.14
N GLY A 154 11.14 -6.28 -4.07
CA GLY A 154 9.67 -6.34 -3.95
C GLY A 154 9.06 -7.66 -4.41
N ASP A 155 9.40 -8.09 -5.63
CA ASP A 155 8.91 -9.35 -6.20
C ASP A 155 9.58 -10.58 -5.54
N LEU A 156 10.78 -10.36 -5.00
CA LEU A 156 11.60 -11.36 -4.33
C LEU A 156 10.95 -11.95 -3.07
N LEU A 157 10.37 -11.11 -2.20
CA LEU A 157 9.71 -11.57 -0.99
C LEU A 157 8.46 -12.40 -1.30
N GLN A 158 7.70 -12.00 -2.31
CA GLN A 158 6.52 -12.74 -2.75
C GLN A 158 6.92 -14.08 -3.38
N LEU A 159 7.97 -14.09 -4.20
CA LEU A 159 8.54 -15.32 -4.77
C LEU A 159 9.04 -16.26 -3.67
N ASN A 160 9.81 -15.76 -2.70
CA ASN A 160 10.32 -16.55 -1.58
C ASN A 160 9.19 -17.10 -0.71
N ALA A 161 8.12 -16.34 -0.47
CA ALA A 161 6.94 -16.84 0.24
C ALA A 161 6.22 -17.96 -0.54
N LYS A 162 6.10 -17.82 -1.87
CA LYS A 162 5.52 -18.86 -2.74
C LYS A 162 6.39 -20.13 -2.75
N THR A 163 7.71 -19.97 -2.87
CA THR A 163 8.68 -21.08 -2.83
C THR A 163 8.63 -21.78 -1.48
N ASN A 164 8.61 -21.04 -0.37
CA ASN A 164 8.49 -21.60 0.97
C ASN A 164 7.24 -22.47 1.12
N ARG A 165 6.08 -21.94 0.72
CA ARG A 165 4.81 -22.68 0.76
C ARG A 165 4.86 -23.95 -0.09
N SER A 166 5.47 -23.88 -1.27
CA SER A 166 5.57 -25.00 -2.20
C SER A 166 6.51 -26.09 -1.67
N LEU A 167 7.64 -25.72 -1.08
CA LEU A 167 8.56 -26.65 -0.43
C LEU A 167 7.91 -27.37 0.76
N HIS A 168 7.15 -26.66 1.60
CA HIS A 168 6.39 -27.32 2.67
C HIS A 168 5.33 -28.30 2.12
N CYS A 169 4.66 -27.96 1.01
CA CYS A 169 3.75 -28.89 0.35
C CYS A 169 4.52 -30.13 -0.14
N ILE A 170 5.64 -29.96 -0.83
CA ILE A 170 6.49 -31.07 -1.29
C ILE A 170 6.90 -31.96 -0.11
N ALA A 171 7.37 -31.38 0.99
CA ALA A 171 7.77 -32.13 2.19
C ALA A 171 6.62 -32.98 2.75
N ALA A 172 5.41 -32.41 2.87
CA ALA A 172 4.23 -33.14 3.34
C ALA A 172 3.83 -34.29 2.38
N HIS A 173 3.95 -34.08 1.06
CA HIS A 173 3.71 -35.12 0.06
C HIS A 173 4.76 -36.23 0.12
N LEU A 174 6.05 -35.91 0.25
CA LEU A 174 7.12 -36.90 0.39
C LEU A 174 6.92 -37.77 1.64
N GLN A 175 6.53 -37.18 2.77
CA GLN A 175 6.15 -37.95 3.97
C GLN A 175 4.98 -38.89 3.70
N ARG A 176 3.97 -38.46 2.96
CA ARG A 176 2.86 -39.35 2.57
C ARG A 176 3.33 -40.46 1.63
N TYR A 177 4.23 -40.16 0.71
CA TYR A 177 4.75 -41.11 -0.26
C TYR A 177 5.52 -42.24 0.42
N ASP A 178 6.19 -41.98 1.55
CA ASP A 178 6.76 -43.03 2.41
C ASP A 178 5.74 -44.12 2.75
N SER A 179 4.61 -43.71 3.34
CA SER A 179 3.59 -44.64 3.80
C SER A 179 2.96 -45.44 2.66
N GLU A 180 2.88 -44.84 1.47
CA GLU A 180 2.34 -45.48 0.27
C GLU A 180 3.35 -46.45 -0.35
N LEU A 181 4.63 -46.09 -0.43
CA LEU A 181 5.71 -46.97 -0.89
C LEU A 181 5.96 -48.13 0.08
N GLN A 182 5.88 -47.90 1.39
CA GLN A 182 5.94 -48.95 2.40
C GLN A 182 4.77 -49.92 2.25
N LEU A 183 3.55 -49.43 1.98
CA LEU A 183 2.41 -50.30 1.69
C LEU A 183 2.66 -51.15 0.44
N PHE A 184 3.23 -50.58 -0.63
CA PHE A 184 3.62 -51.34 -1.82
C PHE A 184 4.70 -52.39 -1.47
N SER A 185 5.68 -52.05 -0.64
CA SER A 185 6.74 -52.97 -0.19
C SER A 185 6.14 -54.20 0.49
N ASN A 186 5.20 -53.98 1.41
CA ASN A 186 4.52 -55.05 2.11
C ASN A 186 3.69 -55.94 1.17
N ILE A 187 3.11 -55.37 0.10
CA ILE A 187 2.36 -56.14 -0.91
C ILE A 187 3.30 -57.02 -1.74
N LEU A 188 4.46 -56.50 -2.16
CA LEU A 188 5.47 -57.27 -2.89
C LEU A 188 6.03 -58.41 -2.03
N GLU A 189 6.35 -58.13 -0.77
CA GLU A 189 6.82 -59.13 0.19
C GLU A 189 5.78 -60.24 0.40
N GLN A 190 4.50 -59.86 0.56
CA GLN A 190 3.40 -60.82 0.65
C GLN A 190 3.28 -61.67 -0.63
N ALA A 191 3.38 -61.06 -1.81
CA ALA A 191 3.35 -61.78 -3.08
C ALA A 191 4.51 -62.77 -3.19
N ARG A 192 5.72 -62.39 -2.74
CA ARG A 192 6.92 -63.24 -2.70
C ARG A 192 6.73 -64.41 -1.74
N SER A 193 6.33 -64.13 -0.51
CA SER A 193 6.06 -65.14 0.52
C SER A 193 5.00 -66.15 0.07
N TYR A 194 3.88 -65.66 -0.49
CA TYR A 194 2.81 -66.51 -0.99
C TYR A 194 3.27 -67.41 -2.14
N ASN A 195 4.10 -66.88 -3.05
CA ASN A 195 4.71 -67.66 -4.13
C ASN A 195 5.64 -68.76 -3.63
N LEU A 196 6.36 -68.52 -2.53
CA LEU A 196 7.24 -69.51 -1.92
C LEU A 196 6.44 -70.61 -1.20
N THR A 197 5.50 -70.22 -0.33
CA THR A 197 4.77 -71.16 0.54
C THR A 197 3.73 -71.98 -0.24
N CYS A 198 3.06 -71.37 -1.22
CA CYS A 198 1.97 -72.00 -1.96
C CYS A 198 2.38 -72.48 -3.36
N HIS A 199 3.68 -72.53 -3.69
CA HIS A 199 4.16 -72.88 -5.03
C HIS A 199 3.55 -74.18 -5.57
N ARG A 200 3.65 -75.27 -4.80
CA ARG A 200 3.13 -76.59 -5.18
C ARG A 200 1.62 -76.56 -5.44
N TYR A 201 0.89 -75.74 -4.69
CA TYR A 201 -0.54 -75.54 -4.93
C TYR A 201 -0.79 -74.82 -6.25
N PHE A 202 -0.01 -73.79 -6.57
CA PHE A 202 -0.09 -73.10 -7.86
C PHE A 202 0.27 -73.98 -9.05
N VAL A 203 1.28 -74.85 -8.92
CA VAL A 203 1.64 -75.82 -9.97
C VAL A 203 0.49 -76.79 -10.25
N ARG A 204 -0.21 -77.24 -9.21
CA ARG A 204 -1.39 -78.13 -9.37
C ARG A 204 -2.58 -77.42 -10.01
N LEU A 205 -2.79 -76.14 -9.69
CA LEU A 205 -3.98 -75.40 -10.10
C LEU A 205 -3.80 -74.71 -11.47
N LEU A 206 -2.62 -74.15 -11.73
CA LEU A 206 -2.34 -73.34 -12.91
C LEU A 206 -1.65 -74.20 -13.97
N ALA A 207 -2.40 -74.60 -15.00
CA ALA A 207 -1.92 -75.50 -16.07
C ALA A 207 -0.64 -75.05 -16.81
N ARG A 208 -0.27 -73.77 -16.72
CA ARG A 208 0.93 -73.20 -17.35
C ARG A 208 2.14 -73.07 -16.43
N ARG A 209 1.98 -73.36 -15.13
CA ARG A 209 3.04 -73.21 -14.13
C ARG A 209 3.68 -74.56 -13.83
N SER A 210 5.00 -74.62 -13.90
CA SER A 210 5.81 -75.79 -13.56
C SER A 210 6.60 -75.59 -12.26
N GLU A 211 7.10 -76.69 -11.68
CA GLU A 211 7.99 -76.66 -10.51
C GLU A 211 9.30 -75.88 -10.78
N GLN A 212 9.71 -75.77 -12.04
CA GLN A 212 10.93 -75.04 -12.43
C GLN A 212 10.73 -73.52 -12.47
N ASP A 213 9.48 -73.05 -12.47
CA ASP A 213 9.17 -71.62 -12.61
C ASP A 213 9.29 -70.83 -11.30
N LEU A 214 9.45 -71.50 -10.14
CA LEU A 214 9.53 -70.82 -8.85
C LEU A 214 10.69 -69.81 -8.80
N ASP A 215 11.88 -70.23 -9.24
CA ASP A 215 13.07 -69.38 -9.23
C ASP A 215 12.90 -68.14 -10.10
N TRP A 216 12.32 -68.31 -11.29
CA TRP A 216 12.02 -67.20 -12.18
C TRP A 216 11.02 -66.22 -11.55
N VAL A 217 9.94 -66.70 -10.93
CA VAL A 217 8.93 -65.87 -10.26
C VAL A 217 9.53 -65.10 -9.09
N LEU A 218 10.30 -65.76 -8.24
CA LEU A 218 10.96 -65.12 -7.10
C LEU A 218 12.00 -64.11 -7.57
N THR A 219 12.74 -64.41 -8.63
CA THR A 219 13.69 -63.45 -9.22
C THR A 219 12.97 -62.22 -9.78
N ALA A 220 11.85 -62.40 -10.49
CA ALA A 220 11.06 -61.29 -11.02
C ALA A 220 10.50 -60.38 -9.89
N LEU A 221 9.95 -60.98 -8.83
CA LEU A 221 9.49 -60.24 -7.64
C LEU A 221 10.65 -59.54 -6.93
N GLY A 222 11.81 -60.18 -6.83
CA GLY A 222 13.01 -59.58 -6.25
C GLY A 222 13.52 -58.36 -7.03
N ARG A 223 13.37 -58.35 -8.37
CA ARG A 223 13.70 -57.17 -9.19
C ARG A 223 12.74 -56.01 -8.92
N ALA A 224 11.44 -56.29 -8.81
CA ALA A 224 10.44 -55.27 -8.47
C ALA A 224 10.68 -54.70 -7.06
N GLU A 225 11.04 -55.55 -6.10
CA GLU A 225 11.41 -55.17 -4.74
C GLU A 225 12.67 -54.29 -4.72
N SER A 226 13.73 -54.67 -5.45
CA SER A 226 14.95 -53.87 -5.58
C SER A 226 14.68 -52.49 -6.19
N MET A 227 13.84 -52.42 -7.23
CA MET A 227 13.43 -51.15 -7.83
C MET A 227 12.61 -50.30 -6.85
N LEU A 228 11.73 -50.91 -6.06
CA LEU A 228 10.97 -50.19 -5.03
C LEU A 228 11.89 -49.65 -3.93
N THR A 229 12.88 -50.43 -3.49
CA THR A 229 13.90 -49.97 -2.53
C THR A 229 14.65 -48.77 -3.08
N ALA A 230 15.07 -48.80 -4.35
CA ALA A 230 15.70 -47.65 -5.00
C ALA A 230 14.79 -46.41 -5.02
N LEU A 231 13.50 -46.57 -5.30
CA LEU A 231 12.52 -45.47 -5.26
C LEU A 231 12.33 -44.90 -3.85
N ARG A 232 12.38 -45.76 -2.81
CA ARG A 232 12.30 -45.31 -1.41
C ARG A 232 13.53 -44.49 -1.02
N THR A 233 14.73 -44.96 -1.37
CA THR A 233 15.98 -44.22 -1.18
C THR A 233 15.95 -42.90 -1.95
N PHE A 234 15.53 -42.90 -3.21
CA PHE A 234 15.39 -41.67 -4.00
C PHE A 234 14.42 -40.68 -3.34
N ARG A 235 13.29 -41.17 -2.80
CA ARG A 235 12.36 -40.31 -2.05
C ARG A 235 13.01 -39.71 -0.80
N GLU A 236 13.81 -40.47 -0.05
CA GLU A 236 14.57 -39.98 1.12
C GLU A 236 15.58 -38.90 0.72
N GLU A 237 16.30 -39.11 -0.40
CA GLU A 237 17.20 -38.10 -0.98
C GLU A 237 16.45 -36.82 -1.35
N LEU A 238 15.26 -36.92 -1.96
CA LEU A 238 14.41 -35.77 -2.27
C LEU A 238 13.89 -35.06 -1.02
N GLN A 239 13.61 -35.81 0.06
CA GLN A 239 13.20 -35.22 1.34
C GLN A 239 14.36 -34.44 1.97
N GLN A 240 15.58 -34.97 1.91
CA GLN A 240 16.77 -34.26 2.33
C GLN A 240 17.03 -33.03 1.46
N LYS A 241 16.92 -33.15 0.14
CA LYS A 241 17.07 -32.04 -0.80
C LYS A 241 16.05 -30.93 -0.54
N ALA A 242 14.78 -31.27 -0.30
CA ALA A 242 13.76 -30.30 0.07
C ALA A 242 14.12 -29.56 1.38
N SER A 243 14.68 -30.26 2.37
CA SER A 243 15.19 -29.65 3.61
C SER A 243 16.37 -28.72 3.35
N ASN A 244 17.31 -29.12 2.49
CA ASN A 244 18.49 -28.32 2.13
C ASN A 244 18.07 -27.04 1.40
N VAL A 245 17.17 -27.14 0.42
CA VAL A 245 16.63 -25.99 -0.33
C VAL A 245 15.85 -25.05 0.59
N MET A 246 15.13 -25.58 1.58
CA MET A 246 14.49 -24.77 2.61
C MET A 246 15.51 -24.05 3.49
N GLY A 247 16.62 -24.70 3.85
CA GLY A 247 17.75 -24.08 4.54
C GLY A 247 18.35 -22.93 3.74
N LEU A 248 18.65 -23.16 2.46
CA LEU A 248 19.16 -22.14 1.54
C LEU A 248 18.21 -20.94 1.44
N LEU A 249 16.90 -21.18 1.37
CA LEU A 249 15.90 -20.12 1.35
C LEU A 249 15.90 -19.30 2.64
N VAL A 250 16.06 -19.94 3.81
CA VAL A 250 16.15 -19.25 5.11
C VAL A 250 17.41 -18.40 5.18
N ASP A 251 18.56 -18.94 4.76
CA ASP A 251 19.82 -18.22 4.75
C ASP A 251 19.77 -17.01 3.81
N ASN A 252 19.21 -17.17 2.60
CA ASN A 252 18.99 -16.07 1.67
C ASN A 252 18.05 -14.99 2.26
N ASN A 253 16.93 -15.38 2.86
CA ASN A 253 16.02 -14.43 3.49
C ASN A 253 16.68 -13.68 4.64
N LYS A 254 17.53 -14.36 5.42
CA LYS A 254 18.30 -13.73 6.48
C LYS A 254 19.32 -12.74 5.92
N ALA A 255 20.06 -13.11 4.88
CA ALA A 255 21.02 -12.21 4.22
C ALA A 255 20.34 -10.95 3.66
N ILE A 256 19.17 -11.10 3.02
CA ILE A 256 18.37 -9.96 2.53
C ILE A 256 17.92 -9.07 3.68
N SER A 257 17.43 -9.67 4.77
CA SER A 257 17.00 -8.95 5.97
C SER A 257 18.17 -8.17 6.60
N ASP A 258 19.32 -8.81 6.76
CA ASP A 258 20.52 -8.19 7.33
C ASP A 258 21.00 -7.02 6.45
N GLN A 259 20.99 -7.18 5.12
CA GLN A 259 21.32 -6.10 4.20
C GLN A 259 20.33 -4.93 4.30
N LEU A 260 19.03 -5.20 4.43
CA LEU A 260 18.02 -4.16 4.60
C LEU A 260 18.22 -3.39 5.91
N VAL A 261 18.57 -4.08 7.00
CA VAL A 261 18.89 -3.45 8.28
C VAL A 261 20.13 -2.56 8.16
N VAL A 262 21.18 -3.03 7.48
CA VAL A 262 22.39 -2.23 7.23
C VAL A 262 22.08 -0.99 6.40
N GLN A 263 21.33 -1.13 5.30
CA GLN A 263 20.91 0.00 4.46
C GLN A 263 20.05 1.01 5.23
N THR A 264 19.13 0.52 6.06
CA THR A 264 18.31 1.36 6.93
C THR A 264 19.17 2.11 7.95
N GLY A 265 20.19 1.45 8.51
CA GLY A 265 21.17 2.06 9.41
C GLY A 265 21.98 3.18 8.74
N ILE A 266 22.49 2.96 7.52
CA ILE A 266 23.20 3.98 6.73
C ILE A 266 22.29 5.17 6.42
N MET A 267 21.05 4.90 6.01
CA MET A 267 20.07 5.95 5.72
C MET A 267 19.74 6.75 6.99
N MET A 268 19.57 6.08 8.13
CA MET A 268 19.36 6.73 9.42
C MET A 268 20.55 7.60 9.82
N HIS A 269 21.78 7.11 9.65
CA HIS A 269 22.98 7.90 9.92
C HIS A 269 23.03 9.17 9.07
N LYS A 270 22.74 9.04 7.77
CA LYS A 270 22.68 10.18 6.85
C LYS A 270 21.59 11.18 7.25
N ILE A 271 20.42 10.72 7.66
CA ILE A 271 19.34 11.58 8.17
C ILE A 271 19.80 12.31 9.43
N LEU A 272 20.42 11.60 10.38
CA LEU A 272 20.95 12.20 11.61
C LEU A 272 22.02 13.26 11.34
N GLU A 273 22.92 13.02 10.38
CA GLU A 273 23.89 14.02 9.93
C GLU A 273 23.20 15.26 9.36
N THR A 274 22.26 15.08 8.43
CA THR A 274 21.52 16.22 7.85
C THR A 274 20.71 16.98 8.90
N SER A 275 20.10 16.28 9.86
CA SER A 275 19.36 16.89 10.97
C SER A 275 20.29 17.65 11.92
N ARG A 276 21.48 17.11 12.20
CA ARG A 276 22.50 17.80 13.01
C ARG A 276 22.96 19.08 12.32
N ASP A 277 23.18 19.05 11.02
CA ASP A 277 23.61 20.24 10.27
C ASP A 277 22.49 21.28 10.16
N GLN A 278 21.24 20.85 9.95
CA GLN A 278 20.06 21.72 10.06
C GLN A 278 19.93 22.34 11.46
N ALA A 279 20.21 21.59 12.53
CA ALA A 279 20.18 22.11 13.89
C ALA A 279 21.27 23.18 14.09
N LYS A 280 22.49 23.00 13.59
CA LYS A 280 23.54 24.04 13.62
C LYS A 280 23.12 25.28 12.85
N GLU A 281 22.54 25.12 11.66
CA GLU A 281 22.03 26.23 10.85
C GLU A 281 20.92 26.99 11.59
N SER A 282 20.00 26.28 12.23
CA SER A 282 18.94 26.88 13.05
C SER A 282 19.49 27.65 14.25
N LEU A 283 20.58 27.18 14.88
CA LEU A 283 21.26 27.90 15.95
C LEU A 283 21.88 29.21 15.46
N ASN A 284 22.51 29.20 14.27
CA ASN A 284 23.06 30.40 13.67
C ASN A 284 21.96 31.41 13.31
N ILE A 285 20.85 30.95 12.74
CA ILE A 285 19.67 31.78 12.49
C ILE A 285 19.11 32.34 13.81
N ALA A 286 18.98 31.51 14.85
CA ALA A 286 18.51 31.96 16.16
C ALA A 286 19.44 33.05 16.76
N ALA A 287 20.75 32.89 16.65
CA ALA A 287 21.71 33.90 17.07
C ALA A 287 21.57 35.21 16.26
N GLN A 288 21.40 35.10 14.94
CA GLN A 288 21.19 36.25 14.06
C GLN A 288 19.86 36.95 14.35
N THR A 289 18.78 36.19 14.58
CA THR A 289 17.48 36.74 14.97
C THR A 289 17.56 37.43 16.32
N LYS A 290 18.33 36.91 17.29
CA LYS A 290 18.56 37.60 18.57
C LYS A 290 19.26 38.95 18.37
N HIS A 291 20.29 39.01 17.54
CA HIS A 291 20.96 40.28 17.23
C HIS A 291 20.01 41.25 16.52
N LEU A 292 19.21 40.74 15.57
CA LEU A 292 18.20 41.54 14.88
C LEU A 292 17.12 42.04 15.84
N THR A 293 16.64 41.21 16.77
CA THR A 293 15.64 41.63 17.76
C THR A 293 16.21 42.68 18.71
N GLU A 294 17.46 42.54 19.16
CA GLU A 294 18.16 43.56 19.94
C GLU A 294 18.30 44.88 19.17
N GLN A 295 18.65 44.84 17.88
CA GLN A 295 18.68 46.03 17.03
C GLN A 295 17.29 46.65 16.87
N THR A 296 16.26 45.85 16.59
CA THR A 296 14.89 46.35 16.47
C THR A 296 14.36 46.92 17.79
N ALA A 297 14.77 46.39 18.95
CA ALA A 297 14.42 46.93 20.25
C ALA A 297 15.08 48.29 20.51
N LYS A 298 16.34 48.48 20.09
CA LYS A 298 17.00 49.80 20.14
C LYS A 298 16.31 50.81 19.23
N VAL A 299 16.02 50.44 17.98
CA VAL A 299 15.26 51.30 17.06
C VAL A 299 13.88 51.61 17.62
N LEU A 300 13.17 50.62 18.19
CA LEU A 300 11.88 50.82 18.83
C LEU A 300 11.97 51.81 19.99
N HIS A 301 13.00 51.71 20.83
CA HIS A 301 13.23 52.67 21.92
C HIS A 301 13.58 54.08 21.43
N GLU A 302 14.37 54.20 20.36
CA GLU A 302 14.66 55.48 19.70
C GLU A 302 13.39 56.10 19.09
N THR A 303 12.58 55.31 18.40
CA THR A 303 11.28 55.77 17.86
C THR A 303 10.29 56.12 18.97
N GLN A 304 10.29 55.42 20.12
CA GLN A 304 9.48 55.81 21.28
C GLN A 304 9.87 57.20 21.78
N LYS A 305 11.17 57.47 21.93
CA LYS A 305 11.67 58.80 22.33
C LYS A 305 11.28 59.89 21.31
N GLU A 306 11.33 59.57 20.03
CA GLU A 306 10.88 60.47 18.96
C GLU A 306 9.36 60.73 19.00
N THR A 307 8.55 59.72 19.32
CA THR A 307 7.10 59.89 19.49
C THR A 307 6.74 60.70 20.74
N GLU A 308 7.52 60.60 21.83
CA GLU A 308 7.37 61.47 23.01
C GLU A 308 7.70 62.94 22.70
N ALA A 309 8.78 63.19 21.96
CA ALA A 309 9.10 64.52 21.47
C ALA A 309 8.00 65.06 20.54
N SER A 310 7.49 64.21 19.64
CA SER A 310 6.35 64.53 18.77
C SER A 310 5.08 64.84 19.57
N ARG A 311 4.83 64.14 20.68
CA ARG A 311 3.70 64.40 21.59
C ARG A 311 3.84 65.74 22.30
N GLN A 312 5.05 66.10 22.75
CA GLN A 312 5.31 67.39 23.38
C GLN A 312 5.12 68.55 22.39
N LEU A 313 5.58 68.39 21.14
CA LEU A 313 5.33 69.35 20.06
C LEU A 313 3.83 69.51 19.77
N ALA A 314 3.05 68.42 19.75
CA ALA A 314 1.61 68.49 19.59
C ALA A 314 0.91 69.26 20.73
N ILE A 315 1.33 69.06 21.98
CA ILE A 315 0.80 69.79 23.15
C ILE A 315 1.19 71.28 23.08
N GLN A 316 2.41 71.60 22.68
CA GLN A 316 2.84 72.99 22.49
C GLN A 316 2.05 73.68 21.37
N SER A 317 1.82 72.97 20.26
CA SER A 317 0.97 73.47 19.16
C SER A 317 -0.47 73.74 19.62
N GLN A 318 -1.02 72.92 20.53
CA GLN A 318 -2.35 73.16 21.10
C GLN A 318 -2.39 74.42 21.96
N ARG A 319 -1.40 74.62 22.85
CA ARG A 319 -1.32 75.82 23.70
C ARG A 319 -1.13 77.08 22.87
N LEU A 320 -0.26 77.04 21.86
CA LEU A 320 -0.07 78.13 20.91
C LEU A 320 -1.37 78.48 20.18
N SER A 321 -2.14 77.47 19.76
CA SER A 321 -3.43 77.68 19.11
C SER A 321 -4.47 78.32 20.05
N GLU A 322 -4.44 77.98 21.34
CA GLU A 322 -5.32 78.57 22.35
C GLU A 322 -4.96 80.05 22.64
N GLU A 323 -3.66 80.38 22.72
CA GLU A 323 -3.19 81.75 22.86
C GLU A 323 -3.53 82.60 21.63
N MET A 324 -3.29 82.07 20.43
CA MET A 324 -3.69 82.72 19.17
C MET A 324 -5.21 82.94 19.10
N MET A 325 -6.01 82.02 19.65
CA MET A 325 -7.47 82.21 19.73
C MET A 325 -7.83 83.40 20.62
N LYS A 326 -7.18 83.55 21.78
CA LYS A 326 -7.40 84.69 22.71
C LYS A 326 -7.01 86.03 22.06
N ASP A 327 -5.86 86.08 21.38
CA ASP A 327 -5.44 87.27 20.62
C ASP A 327 -6.41 87.62 19.49
N SER A 328 -6.98 86.61 18.81
CA SER A 328 -7.98 86.84 17.76
C SER A 328 -9.29 87.42 18.30
N VAL A 329 -9.65 87.12 19.54
CA VAL A 329 -10.84 87.68 20.21
C VAL A 329 -10.59 89.14 20.58
N ALA A 330 -9.41 89.47 21.12
CA ALA A 330 -9.01 90.84 21.44
C ALA A 330 -8.93 91.74 20.18
N MET A 331 -8.42 91.21 19.06
CA MET A 331 -8.37 91.97 17.81
C MET A 331 -9.76 92.29 17.26
N LYS A 332 -10.71 91.35 17.38
CA LYS A 332 -12.10 91.56 16.94
C LYS A 332 -12.84 92.58 17.81
N THR A 333 -12.58 92.63 19.11
CA THR A 333 -13.22 93.60 20.01
C THR A 333 -12.73 95.02 19.74
N VAL A 334 -11.43 95.23 19.51
CA VAL A 334 -10.88 96.55 19.12
C VAL A 334 -11.49 97.02 17.80
N ALA A 335 -11.57 96.15 16.79
CA ALA A 335 -12.20 96.49 15.52
C ALA A 335 -13.68 96.87 15.67
N LEU A 336 -14.44 96.15 16.50
CA LEU A 336 -15.84 96.47 16.77
C LEU A 336 -16.02 97.86 17.40
N VAL A 337 -15.15 98.21 18.36
CA VAL A 337 -15.15 99.53 19.00
C VAL A 337 -14.87 100.62 17.96
N THR A 338 -13.93 100.42 17.04
CA THR A 338 -13.66 101.41 15.98
C THR A 338 -14.84 101.62 15.04
N VAL A 339 -15.55 100.56 14.63
CA VAL A 339 -16.73 100.68 13.75
C VAL A 339 -17.89 101.43 14.42
N LEU A 340 -18.00 101.37 15.75
CA LEU A 340 -19.01 102.10 16.52
C LEU A 340 -18.71 103.61 16.59
N PHE A 341 -17.45 103.98 16.82
CA PHE A 341 -17.07 105.39 17.06
C PHE A 341 -16.83 106.20 15.78
N LEU A 342 -16.40 105.57 14.68
CA LEU A 342 -16.00 106.25 13.45
C LEU A 342 -17.11 107.10 12.78
N PRO A 343 -18.37 106.63 12.70
CA PRO A 343 -19.45 107.44 12.09
C PRO A 343 -19.75 108.68 12.94
N GLY A 344 -19.78 108.52 14.26
CA GLY A 344 -20.05 109.61 15.21
C GLY A 344 -19.03 110.73 15.13
N THR A 345 -17.73 110.38 15.07
CA THR A 345 -16.64 111.37 14.94
C THR A 345 -16.62 112.03 13.57
N SER A 346 -16.89 111.29 12.49
CA SER A 346 -16.89 111.84 11.13
C SER A 346 -17.99 112.89 10.93
N PHE A 347 -19.22 112.61 11.37
CA PHE A 347 -20.32 113.59 11.25
C PHE A 347 -20.17 114.76 12.21
N ALA A 348 -19.58 114.56 13.39
CA ALA A 348 -19.21 115.67 14.27
C ALA A 348 -18.21 116.62 13.60
N ALA A 349 -17.19 116.08 12.92
CA ALA A 349 -16.20 116.89 12.21
C ALA A 349 -16.80 117.66 11.01
N ILE A 350 -17.70 117.03 10.25
CA ILE A 350 -18.37 117.67 9.11
C ILE A 350 -19.28 118.82 9.59
N LEU A 351 -20.06 118.62 10.66
CA LEU A 351 -20.94 119.65 11.20
C LEU A 351 -20.19 120.77 11.95
N ALA A 352 -18.92 120.55 12.32
CA ALA A 352 -18.05 121.56 12.94
C ALA A 352 -17.41 122.53 11.93
N MET A 353 -17.58 122.31 10.61
CA MET A 353 -17.03 123.21 9.60
C MET A 353 -17.78 124.57 9.59
N PRO A 354 -17.07 125.70 9.39
CA PRO A 354 -17.63 127.06 9.49
C PRO A 354 -18.74 127.37 8.48
N PHE A 355 -18.96 126.50 7.50
CA PHE A 355 -20.07 126.58 6.54
C PHE A 355 -21.46 126.44 7.21
N PHE A 356 -21.56 125.68 8.31
CA PHE A 356 -22.83 125.43 9.03
C PHE A 356 -22.99 126.25 10.32
N THR A 357 -21.95 126.99 10.73
CA THR A 357 -21.94 127.77 11.98
C THR A 357 -21.79 129.29 11.76
N GLY A 358 -21.70 129.74 10.50
CA GLY A 358 -21.62 131.16 10.12
C GLY A 358 -22.95 131.91 10.22
N GLU A 359 -22.89 133.20 10.60
CA GLU A 359 -24.00 134.09 11.00
C GLU A 359 -25.15 134.29 9.98
N SER A 360 -25.09 133.68 8.79
CA SER A 360 -26.15 133.74 7.75
C SER A 360 -26.76 132.38 7.38
N SER A 361 -26.51 131.33 8.17
CA SER A 361 -27.16 130.02 7.97
C SER A 361 -28.43 129.85 8.84
N PRO A 362 -29.49 129.16 8.36
CA PRO A 362 -30.79 129.11 9.06
C PRO A 362 -30.83 128.23 10.33
N PHE A 363 -29.71 127.60 10.71
CA PHE A 363 -29.68 126.59 11.76
C PHE A 363 -29.18 127.19 13.08
N ASN A 364 -30.11 127.47 14.00
CA ASN A 364 -29.79 127.90 15.36
C ASN A 364 -29.12 126.75 16.16
N ARG A 365 -28.20 127.08 17.08
CA ARG A 365 -27.37 126.11 17.83
C ARG A 365 -28.08 124.87 18.43
N PRO A 366 -29.34 124.92 18.94
CA PRO A 366 -30.02 123.71 19.43
C PRO A 366 -30.46 122.71 18.34
N ASP A 367 -30.68 123.14 17.09
CA ASP A 367 -31.17 122.26 16.02
C ASP A 367 -30.05 121.40 15.40
N LEU A 368 -28.80 121.89 15.42
CA LEU A 368 -27.62 121.15 14.93
C LEU A 368 -27.37 119.84 15.69
N ILE A 369 -27.68 119.81 16.99
CA ILE A 369 -27.52 118.62 17.83
C ILE A 369 -28.50 117.53 17.39
N TRP A 370 -29.76 117.89 17.08
CA TRP A 370 -30.76 116.94 16.59
C TRP A 370 -30.46 116.47 15.17
N VAL A 371 -29.90 117.32 14.30
CA VAL A 371 -29.41 116.92 12.98
C VAL A 371 -28.23 115.95 13.10
N TRP A 372 -27.29 116.18 14.02
CA TRP A 372 -26.21 115.25 14.31
C TRP A 372 -26.74 113.88 14.76
N VAL A 373 -27.70 113.83 15.69
CA VAL A 373 -28.33 112.58 16.14
C VAL A 373 -29.07 111.88 14.99
N ALA A 374 -29.88 112.61 14.22
CA ALA A 374 -30.66 112.06 13.12
C ALA A 374 -29.79 111.47 11.99
N LEU A 375 -28.54 111.92 11.86
CA LEU A 375 -27.62 111.47 10.80
C LEU A 375 -26.64 110.39 11.31
N THR A 376 -26.19 110.48 12.57
CA THR A 376 -25.29 109.51 13.18
C THR A 376 -25.97 108.19 13.52
N VAL A 377 -27.19 108.20 14.08
CA VAL A 377 -27.89 106.97 14.48
C VAL A 377 -28.14 106.05 13.29
N PRO A 378 -28.71 106.51 12.15
CA PRO A 378 -28.92 105.65 10.98
C PRO A 378 -27.61 105.17 10.36
N ALA A 379 -26.58 106.03 10.30
CA ALA A 379 -25.29 105.64 9.74
C ALA A 379 -24.61 104.54 10.58
N THR A 380 -24.73 104.61 11.91
CA THR A 380 -24.21 103.55 12.80
C THR A 380 -24.98 102.25 12.64
N ILE A 381 -26.32 102.32 12.47
CA ILE A 381 -27.17 101.16 12.17
C ILE A 381 -26.78 100.52 10.83
N ILE A 382 -26.48 101.32 9.79
CA ILE A 382 -26.05 100.80 8.48
C ILE A 382 -24.68 100.13 8.58
N CYS A 383 -23.71 100.75 9.25
CA CYS A 383 -22.37 100.15 9.47
C CYS A 383 -22.46 98.83 10.25
N PHE A 384 -23.26 98.80 11.31
CA PHE A 384 -23.45 97.60 12.12
C PHE A 384 -24.24 96.53 11.35
N GLY A 385 -25.24 96.93 10.57
CA GLY A 385 -26.00 96.07 9.67
C GLY A 385 -25.11 95.44 8.59
N PHE A 386 -24.22 96.21 7.98
CA PHE A 386 -23.24 95.70 7.02
C PHE A 386 -22.26 94.72 7.66
N TYR A 387 -21.77 95.02 8.87
CA TYR A 387 -20.90 94.11 9.62
C TYR A 387 -21.59 92.78 9.95
N LEU A 388 -22.85 92.81 10.43
CA LEU A 388 -23.61 91.60 10.72
C LEU A 388 -23.89 90.80 9.44
N ALA A 389 -24.28 91.46 8.35
CA ALA A 389 -24.55 90.81 7.07
C ALA A 389 -23.28 90.17 6.46
N TRP A 390 -22.13 90.86 6.53
CA TRP A 390 -20.84 90.32 6.10
C TRP A 390 -20.45 89.10 6.94
N LYS A 391 -20.55 89.21 8.27
CA LYS A 391 -20.25 88.12 9.21
C LYS A 391 -21.10 86.87 8.94
N GLN A 392 -22.41 87.04 8.70
CA GLN A 392 -23.31 85.93 8.40
C GLN A 392 -23.07 85.31 7.02
N ARG A 393 -22.60 86.11 6.05
CA ARG A 393 -22.27 85.61 4.71
C ARG A 393 -20.97 84.81 4.71
N GLU A 394 -20.00 85.21 5.53
CA GLU A 394 -18.72 84.51 5.67
C GLU A 394 -18.87 83.17 6.41
N THR A 395 -19.69 83.10 7.47
CA THR A 395 -19.99 81.83 8.15
C THR A 395 -20.67 80.84 7.22
N ARG A 396 -21.68 81.28 6.45
CA ARG A 396 -22.36 80.43 5.45
C ARG A 396 -21.45 79.97 4.30
N ARG A 397 -20.44 80.77 3.92
CA ARG A 397 -19.45 80.38 2.91
C ARG A 397 -18.48 79.32 3.42
N ARG A 398 -18.10 79.38 4.70
CA ARG A 398 -17.24 78.39 5.32
C ARG A 398 -17.95 77.04 5.49
N GLU A 399 -19.19 77.04 5.96
CA GLU A 399 -20.00 75.81 6.10
C GLU A 399 -20.20 75.09 4.75
N LYS A 400 -20.39 75.84 3.66
CA LYS A 400 -20.53 75.25 2.31
C LYS A 400 -19.25 74.60 1.78
N ARG A 401 -18.06 75.10 2.14
CA ARG A 401 -16.78 74.50 1.73
C ARG A 401 -16.50 73.21 2.49
N VAL A 402 -16.76 73.20 3.79
CA VAL A 402 -16.62 71.99 4.61
C VAL A 402 -17.58 70.89 4.12
N SER A 403 -18.84 71.25 3.83
CA SER A 403 -19.80 70.28 3.28
C SER A 403 -19.46 69.76 1.88
N SER A 404 -18.75 70.53 1.04
CA SER A 404 -18.31 70.02 -0.28
C SER A 404 -17.09 69.11 -0.16
N GLU A 405 -16.15 69.43 0.74
CA GLU A 405 -14.97 68.59 1.01
C GLU A 405 -15.38 67.24 1.61
N ASP A 406 -16.35 67.22 2.54
CA ASP A 406 -16.91 65.98 3.10
C ASP A 406 -17.65 65.14 2.03
N ALA A 407 -18.35 65.80 1.10
CA ALA A 407 -19.02 65.12 -0.01
C ALA A 407 -18.02 64.49 -1.00
N GLU A 408 -16.94 65.19 -1.35
CA GLU A 408 -15.87 64.64 -2.20
C GLU A 408 -15.16 63.45 -1.54
N LEU A 409 -14.85 63.55 -0.24
CA LEU A 409 -14.27 62.45 0.53
C LEU A 409 -15.18 61.21 0.56
N SER A 410 -16.50 61.39 0.66
CA SER A 410 -17.46 60.28 0.63
C SER A 410 -17.56 59.60 -0.74
N MET A 411 -17.43 60.35 -1.85
CA MET A 411 -17.42 59.77 -3.20
C MET A 411 -16.14 59.00 -3.50
N ILE A 412 -14.98 59.49 -3.04
CA ILE A 412 -13.71 58.76 -3.17
C ILE A 412 -13.77 57.44 -2.38
N ALA A 413 -14.39 57.44 -1.20
CA ALA A 413 -14.54 56.23 -0.40
C ALA A 413 -15.44 55.18 -1.07
N GLN A 414 -16.51 55.60 -1.77
CA GLN A 414 -17.38 54.69 -2.52
C GLN A 414 -16.73 54.14 -3.80
N THR A 415 -15.91 54.94 -4.49
CA THR A 415 -15.24 54.51 -5.72
C THR A 415 -14.14 53.45 -5.48
N ASN A 416 -13.58 53.39 -4.27
CA ASN A 416 -12.60 52.37 -3.86
C ASN A 416 -13.23 51.07 -3.33
N GLN A 417 -14.56 50.96 -3.27
CA GLN A 417 -15.28 49.73 -2.87
C GLN A 417 -16.04 49.04 -4.01
N SER A 418 -15.99 49.57 -5.23
CA SER A 418 -16.47 48.93 -6.47
C SER A 418 -15.30 48.57 -7.36
#